data_AF-A0A1Y2D181-F1
#
_entry.id   AF-A0A1Y2D181-F1
#
_cell.length_a   1.000
_cell.length_b   1.000
_cell.length_c   1.000
_cell.angle_alpha   90.00
_cell.angle_beta   90.00
_cell.angle_gamma   90.00
#
_symmetry.space_group_name_H-M   'P 1'
#
loop_
_entity.id
_entity.type
_entity.pdbx_description
1 polymer ?
#
loop_
_entity_poly.entity_id
_entity_poly.type
_entity_poly.pdbx_seq_one_letter_code
_entity_poly.pdbx_strand_id
1 'polypeptide(L)'
;MFDPNAQWSQVEEVSFKDGSRLVNQNRSDQGLPNIIALHANVRKFWLDHSATITQTWAAMTPQTRYNFIRTCEPTLPESAKNPTALIDGRREDVHGAAVLLPELCVDRLTSNNHLAALYSDVAESAHFRDYAIRSLDFVAAGLEKNVLFPRERHNPRKFYITSSESFGQCYEFTRKLTKEDVEKQKMFRSRGAMVSNDEFEMMMTRTSYLLNALANFAEEFRITVLQKKEGQRKIISAAVGCQACGAAKKKEDGGALQSCSRCMIAFYCSRDCQVKDWPNHKLTCKKI
;
A
#
# COMPACT_ATOMS: atom_id res chain seq x y z
N MET A 1 5.18 -18.58 -12.27
CA MET A 1 6.57 -18.12 -12.10
C MET A 1 6.68 -16.83 -12.86
N PHE A 2 6.67 -15.71 -12.15
CA PHE A 2 6.81 -14.35 -12.71
C PHE A 2 8.29 -14.13 -13.06
N ASP A 3 8.60 -13.71 -14.30
CA ASP A 3 9.97 -13.32 -14.68
C ASP A 3 10.08 -11.78 -14.66
N PRO A 4 10.72 -11.20 -13.63
CA PRO A 4 10.84 -9.76 -13.47
C PRO A 4 11.86 -9.09 -14.42
N ASN A 5 12.67 -9.85 -15.17
CA ASN A 5 13.80 -9.30 -15.95
C ASN A 5 13.56 -9.22 -17.46
N ALA A 6 12.38 -9.61 -17.91
CA ALA A 6 12.14 -9.74 -19.33
C ALA A 6 11.94 -8.33 -19.97
N GLN A 7 12.89 -7.94 -20.83
CA GLN A 7 12.90 -6.65 -21.54
C GLN A 7 11.79 -6.61 -22.58
N TRP A 8 10.65 -5.97 -22.27
CA TRP A 8 9.52 -5.88 -23.21
C TRP A 8 9.09 -4.42 -23.44
N SER A 9 9.94 -3.67 -24.15
CA SER A 9 9.74 -2.23 -24.36
C SER A 9 8.95 -1.84 -25.62
N GLN A 10 8.53 -2.77 -26.49
CA GLN A 10 7.94 -2.37 -27.78
C GLN A 10 6.75 -3.20 -28.31
N VAL A 11 6.32 -4.27 -27.63
CA VAL A 11 5.25 -5.12 -28.13
C VAL A 11 4.02 -5.01 -27.22
N GLU A 12 2.96 -4.40 -27.74
CA GLU A 12 1.54 -4.65 -27.42
C GLU A 12 0.76 -3.81 -26.38
N GLU A 13 1.17 -2.59 -26.04
CA GLU A 13 0.24 -1.65 -25.37
C GLU A 13 -0.80 -1.04 -26.34
N VAL A 14 -0.45 -0.99 -27.63
CA VAL A 14 -1.31 -0.45 -28.70
C VAL A 14 -2.49 -1.39 -29.03
N SER A 15 -2.33 -2.71 -28.91
CA SER A 15 -3.36 -3.67 -29.33
C SER A 15 -4.56 -3.79 -28.38
N PHE A 16 -4.44 -3.32 -27.14
CA PHE A 16 -5.57 -3.18 -26.22
C PHE A 16 -6.43 -1.95 -26.48
N LYS A 17 -5.86 -0.92 -27.13
CA LYS A 17 -6.57 0.34 -27.41
C LYS A 17 -7.70 0.14 -28.43
N ASP A 18 -7.65 -0.94 -29.22
CA ASP A 18 -8.71 -1.31 -30.16
C ASP A 18 -9.96 -1.82 -29.44
N GLY A 19 -10.94 -0.94 -29.26
CA GLY A 19 -12.24 -1.27 -28.65
C GLY A 19 -12.31 -1.13 -27.13
N SER A 20 -11.24 -0.64 -26.50
CA SER A 20 -11.25 -0.15 -25.12
C SER A 20 -10.92 1.34 -25.08
N ARG A 21 -11.38 2.03 -24.03
CA ARG A 21 -11.02 3.43 -23.78
C ARG A 21 -10.21 3.53 -22.51
N LEU A 22 -9.25 4.45 -22.49
CA LEU A 22 -8.63 4.89 -21.25
C LEU A 22 -9.72 5.51 -20.37
N VAL A 23 -9.90 4.96 -19.17
CA VAL A 23 -10.81 5.54 -18.18
C VAL A 23 -10.01 6.50 -17.34
N ASN A 24 -9.90 7.73 -17.82
CA ASN A 24 -9.43 8.82 -16.99
C ASN A 24 -10.56 9.16 -16.01
N GLN A 25 -10.49 8.68 -14.77
CA GLN A 25 -10.83 9.44 -13.56
C GLN A 25 -10.95 8.59 -12.27
N ASN A 26 -10.22 9.08 -11.26
CA ASN A 26 -10.62 9.25 -9.85
C ASN A 26 -10.77 8.00 -8.97
N ARG A 27 -9.64 7.52 -8.43
CA ARG A 27 -9.36 7.33 -6.98
C ARG A 27 -7.92 6.85 -6.75
N SER A 28 -7.40 6.00 -7.63
CA SER A 28 -6.04 5.46 -7.59
C SER A 28 -4.98 6.46 -8.10
N ASP A 29 -5.27 7.20 -9.18
CA ASP A 29 -4.30 8.15 -9.79
C ASP A 29 -3.98 9.39 -8.93
N GLN A 30 -4.91 9.86 -8.10
CA GLN A 30 -4.64 11.03 -7.25
C GLN A 30 -3.70 10.65 -6.08
N GLY A 31 -3.75 9.40 -5.60
CA GLY A 31 -2.92 8.91 -4.50
C GLY A 31 -1.61 8.26 -4.94
N LEU A 32 -1.53 7.74 -6.16
CA LEU A 32 -0.36 7.00 -6.66
C LEU A 32 0.96 7.81 -6.56
N PRO A 33 1.03 9.10 -6.95
CA PRO A 33 2.24 9.90 -6.76
C PRO A 33 2.71 9.98 -5.31
N ASN A 34 1.76 10.02 -4.37
CA ASN A 34 2.05 10.07 -2.94
C ASN A 34 2.59 8.73 -2.42
N ILE A 35 2.04 7.62 -2.89
CA ILE A 35 2.54 6.27 -2.54
C ILE A 35 3.93 6.05 -3.15
N ILE A 36 4.16 6.51 -4.38
CA ILE A 36 5.50 6.50 -5.02
C ILE A 36 6.50 7.29 -4.17
N ALA A 37 6.12 8.50 -3.73
CA ALA A 37 6.96 9.30 -2.85
C ALA A 37 7.21 8.63 -1.50
N LEU A 38 6.20 7.98 -0.91
CA LEU A 38 6.33 7.22 0.34
C LEU A 38 7.32 6.06 0.19
N HIS A 39 7.19 5.28 -0.88
CA HIS A 39 8.12 4.21 -1.22
C HIS A 39 9.55 4.73 -1.31
N ALA A 40 9.77 5.82 -2.05
CA ALA A 40 11.09 6.44 -2.16
C ALA A 40 11.66 6.89 -0.80
N ASN A 41 10.82 7.45 0.07
CA ASN A 41 11.22 7.89 1.40
C ASN A 41 11.58 6.72 2.32
N VAL A 42 10.73 5.68 2.38
CA VAL A 42 10.96 4.47 3.19
C VAL A 42 12.22 3.75 2.71
N ARG A 43 12.37 3.60 1.39
CA ARG A 43 13.57 3.04 0.75
C ARG A 43 14.82 3.81 1.15
N LYS A 44 14.81 5.14 0.97
CA LYS A 44 15.95 5.99 1.31
C LYS A 44 16.31 5.89 2.80
N PHE A 45 15.31 5.94 3.68
CA PHE A 45 15.50 5.81 5.11
C PHE A 45 16.20 4.49 5.47
N TRP A 46 15.75 3.37 4.90
CA TRP A 46 16.39 2.08 5.15
C TRP A 46 17.83 2.03 4.63
N LEU A 47 18.08 2.49 3.41
CA LEU A 47 19.43 2.52 2.83
C LEU A 47 20.40 3.36 3.68
N ASP A 48 19.93 4.48 4.22
CA ASP A 48 20.77 5.39 5.02
C ASP A 48 21.02 4.85 6.46
N HIS A 49 20.15 3.97 6.99
CA HIS A 49 20.10 3.68 8.43
C HIS A 49 19.97 2.18 8.82
N SER A 50 19.96 1.26 7.86
CA SER A 50 19.71 -0.18 8.08
C SER A 50 20.62 -0.82 9.12
N ALA A 51 21.92 -0.50 9.12
CA ALA A 51 22.89 -1.04 10.06
C ALA A 51 22.55 -0.67 11.52
N THR A 52 22.33 0.62 11.78
CA THR A 52 21.96 1.12 13.11
C THR A 52 20.61 0.55 13.55
N ILE A 53 19.60 0.56 12.68
CA ILE A 53 18.27 0.05 13.01
C ILE A 53 18.34 -1.44 13.36
N THR A 54 19.04 -2.24 12.55
CA THR A 54 19.15 -3.68 12.78
C THR A 54 19.87 -3.99 14.09
N GLN A 55 20.97 -3.29 14.36
CA GLN A 55 21.72 -3.44 15.62
C GLN A 55 20.89 -3.02 16.83
N THR A 56 20.23 -1.87 16.76
CA THR A 56 19.39 -1.37 17.85
C THR A 56 18.19 -2.28 18.09
N TRP A 57 17.51 -2.74 17.02
CA TRP A 57 16.41 -3.68 17.14
C TRP A 57 16.83 -5.01 17.77
N ALA A 58 17.99 -5.55 17.36
CA ALA A 58 18.55 -6.77 17.92
C ALA A 58 18.86 -6.62 19.43
N ALA A 59 19.32 -5.45 19.87
CA ALA A 59 19.61 -5.15 21.27
C ALA A 59 18.35 -4.91 22.14
N MET A 60 17.20 -4.59 21.56
CA MET A 60 15.95 -4.40 22.30
C MET A 60 15.43 -5.72 22.89
N THR A 61 14.94 -5.65 24.12
CA THR A 61 14.20 -6.77 24.73
C THR A 61 12.88 -7.03 23.97
N PRO A 62 12.30 -8.24 24.06
CA PRO A 62 10.98 -8.52 23.47
C PRO A 62 9.89 -7.52 23.91
N GLN A 63 9.88 -7.13 25.19
CA GLN A 63 8.92 -6.16 25.71
C GLN A 63 9.14 -4.76 25.12
N THR A 64 10.39 -4.34 24.95
CA THR A 64 10.72 -3.06 24.32
C THR A 64 10.23 -3.03 22.87
N ARG A 65 10.44 -4.11 22.11
CA ARG A 65 9.94 -4.22 20.72
C ARG A 65 8.42 -4.21 20.66
N TYR A 66 7.76 -4.92 21.57
CA TYR A 66 6.30 -4.92 21.68
C TYR A 66 5.78 -3.50 21.88
N ASN A 67 6.34 -2.77 22.86
CA ASN A 67 5.95 -1.39 23.16
C ASN A 67 6.19 -0.47 21.96
N PHE A 68 7.33 -0.61 21.27
CA PHE A 68 7.64 0.17 20.06
C PHE A 68 6.58 -0.03 18.98
N ILE A 69 6.26 -1.30 18.64
CA ILE A 69 5.25 -1.61 17.62
C ILE A 69 3.88 -1.07 18.04
N ARG A 70 3.51 -1.19 19.32
CA ARG A 70 2.25 -0.69 19.85
C ARG A 70 2.17 0.84 19.85
N THR A 71 3.26 1.55 20.09
CA THR A 71 3.29 3.02 19.98
C THR A 71 3.02 3.45 18.55
N CYS A 72 3.67 2.81 17.57
CA CYS A 72 3.55 3.18 16.17
C CYS A 72 2.21 2.75 15.55
N GLU A 73 1.80 1.51 15.82
CA GLU A 73 0.67 0.85 15.17
C GLU A 73 -0.17 0.08 16.21
N PRO A 74 -0.89 0.82 17.08
CA PRO A 74 -1.63 0.24 18.21
C PRO A 74 -2.84 -0.62 17.81
N THR A 75 -3.24 -0.64 16.53
CA THR A 75 -4.35 -1.47 16.02
C THR A 75 -3.90 -2.75 15.33
N LEU A 76 -2.59 -3.09 15.34
CA LEU A 76 -2.17 -4.35 14.74
C LEU A 76 -2.72 -5.56 15.50
N PRO A 77 -3.12 -6.62 14.80
CA PRO A 77 -3.45 -7.88 15.46
C PRO A 77 -2.26 -8.44 16.22
N GLU A 78 -2.53 -9.12 17.34
CA GLU A 78 -1.48 -9.83 18.09
C GLU A 78 -0.82 -10.93 17.24
N SER A 79 -1.63 -11.70 16.52
CA SER A 79 -1.17 -12.79 15.66
C SER A 79 -2.09 -12.99 14.47
N ALA A 80 -1.53 -13.44 13.34
CA ALA A 80 -2.31 -13.79 12.15
C ALA A 80 -3.28 -14.96 12.41
N LYS A 81 -2.99 -15.84 13.39
CA LYS A 81 -3.85 -16.98 13.75
C LYS A 81 -5.09 -16.57 14.56
N ASN A 82 -5.00 -15.46 15.29
CA ASN A 82 -6.08 -14.92 16.09
C ASN A 82 -6.12 -13.38 15.92
N PRO A 83 -6.64 -12.92 14.78
CA PRO A 83 -6.49 -11.54 14.35
C PRO A 83 -7.49 -10.63 15.06
N THR A 84 -7.29 -10.43 16.36
CA THR A 84 -8.03 -9.45 17.16
C THR A 84 -7.15 -8.27 17.51
N ALA A 85 -7.74 -7.07 17.48
CA ALA A 85 -7.05 -5.81 17.79
C ALA A 85 -7.86 -4.96 18.77
N LEU A 86 -7.18 -4.11 19.54
CA LEU A 86 -7.82 -3.15 20.43
C LEU A 86 -8.06 -1.83 19.67
N ILE A 87 -9.32 -1.54 19.37
CA ILE A 87 -9.76 -0.34 18.67
C ILE A 87 -10.74 0.40 19.59
N ASP A 88 -10.42 1.65 19.94
CA ASP A 88 -11.22 2.46 20.88
C ASP A 88 -11.59 1.75 22.20
N GLY A 89 -10.64 0.98 22.75
CA GLY A 89 -10.82 0.24 24.00
C GLY A 89 -11.68 -1.03 23.86
N ARG A 90 -12.07 -1.41 22.63
CA ARG A 90 -12.83 -2.64 22.35
C ARG A 90 -11.97 -3.62 21.56
N ARG A 91 -12.15 -4.91 21.85
CA ARG A 91 -11.53 -5.98 21.07
C ARG A 91 -12.38 -6.21 19.83
N GLU A 92 -11.83 -5.86 18.68
CA GLU A 92 -12.45 -6.02 17.37
C GLU A 92 -11.79 -7.17 16.61
N ASP A 93 -12.58 -7.87 15.79
CA ASP A 93 -12.07 -8.83 14.82
C ASP A 93 -11.54 -8.08 13.58
N VAL A 94 -10.26 -8.28 13.27
CA VAL A 94 -9.57 -7.67 12.11
C VAL A 94 -9.12 -8.74 11.11
N HIS A 95 -9.81 -9.89 11.06
CA HIS A 95 -9.49 -11.00 10.18
C HIS A 95 -9.27 -10.59 8.72
N GLY A 96 -10.15 -9.77 8.14
CA GLY A 96 -9.99 -9.32 6.75
C GLY A 96 -8.67 -8.57 6.49
N ALA A 97 -8.25 -7.70 7.41
CA ALA A 97 -6.98 -7.00 7.31
C ALA A 97 -5.78 -7.94 7.53
N ALA A 98 -5.87 -8.84 8.51
CA ALA A 98 -4.81 -9.80 8.82
C ALA A 98 -4.61 -10.83 7.70
N VAL A 99 -5.66 -11.17 6.97
CA VAL A 99 -5.60 -12.01 5.77
C VAL A 99 -4.89 -11.30 4.63
N LEU A 100 -5.15 -10.00 4.43
CA LEU A 100 -4.48 -9.22 3.39
C LEU A 100 -3.04 -8.83 3.78
N LEU A 101 -2.73 -8.73 5.07
CA LEU A 101 -1.47 -8.24 5.63
C LEU A 101 -0.92 -9.18 6.74
N PRO A 102 -0.68 -10.46 6.44
CA PRO A 102 -0.23 -11.42 7.45
C PRO A 102 1.12 -11.08 8.07
N GLU A 103 1.92 -10.22 7.44
CA GLU A 103 3.21 -9.74 7.93
C GLU A 103 3.08 -8.69 9.04
N LEU A 104 1.95 -7.98 9.11
CA LEU A 104 1.70 -6.90 10.06
C LEU A 104 0.96 -7.43 11.29
N CYS A 105 1.61 -8.35 11.99
CA CYS A 105 1.17 -8.84 13.30
C CYS A 105 2.27 -8.59 14.32
N VAL A 106 1.89 -8.33 15.58
CA VAL A 106 2.87 -7.97 16.62
C VAL A 106 3.84 -9.11 16.91
N ASP A 107 3.35 -10.36 16.96
CA ASP A 107 4.19 -11.55 17.13
C ASP A 107 5.30 -11.65 16.07
N ARG A 108 4.96 -11.43 14.80
CA ARG A 108 5.89 -11.45 13.68
C ARG A 108 6.85 -10.26 13.72
N LEU A 109 6.33 -9.05 13.89
CA LEU A 109 7.14 -7.83 13.86
C LEU A 109 8.17 -7.80 15.01
N THR A 110 7.82 -8.35 16.17
CA THR A 110 8.72 -8.41 17.34
C THR A 110 9.77 -9.53 17.26
N SER A 111 9.58 -10.50 16.36
CA SER A 111 10.58 -11.54 16.09
C SER A 111 11.88 -10.94 15.52
N ASN A 112 12.99 -11.67 15.70
CA ASN A 112 14.26 -11.25 15.14
C ASN A 112 14.16 -11.23 13.60
N ASN A 113 14.56 -10.11 12.98
CA ASN A 113 14.74 -9.91 11.54
C ASN A 113 13.49 -9.66 10.68
N HIS A 114 12.26 -9.96 11.13
CA HIS A 114 11.07 -9.77 10.28
C HIS A 114 10.85 -8.31 9.87
N LEU A 115 10.95 -7.38 10.82
CA LEU A 115 10.84 -5.94 10.52
C LEU A 115 11.92 -5.48 9.52
N ALA A 116 13.16 -5.93 9.70
CA ALA A 116 14.26 -5.61 8.79
C ALA A 116 14.03 -6.21 7.39
N ALA A 117 13.49 -7.43 7.30
CA ALA A 117 13.16 -8.07 6.03
C ALA A 117 12.11 -7.28 5.24
N LEU A 118 11.09 -6.72 5.91
CA LEU A 118 10.09 -5.87 5.27
C LEU A 118 10.71 -4.59 4.67
N TYR A 119 11.64 -3.95 5.39
CA TYR A 119 12.34 -2.80 4.84
C TYR A 119 13.28 -3.17 3.69
N SER A 120 13.99 -4.29 3.80
CA SER A 120 14.87 -4.78 2.72
C SER A 120 14.07 -5.06 1.45
N ASP A 121 12.90 -5.67 1.56
CA ASP A 121 12.00 -5.89 0.41
C ASP A 121 11.58 -4.57 -0.26
N VAL A 122 11.27 -3.53 0.51
CA VAL A 122 11.02 -2.18 -0.05
C VAL A 122 12.26 -1.64 -0.77
N ALA A 123 13.45 -1.83 -0.21
CA ALA A 123 14.69 -1.23 -0.70
C ALA A 123 15.26 -1.91 -1.95
N GLU A 124 15.01 -3.21 -2.13
CA GLU A 124 15.38 -3.98 -3.32
C GLU A 124 14.74 -3.42 -4.61
N SER A 125 13.53 -2.85 -4.49
CA SER A 125 12.85 -2.23 -5.63
C SER A 125 13.25 -0.78 -5.79
N ALA A 126 13.93 -0.44 -6.90
CA ALA A 126 14.26 0.95 -7.23
C ALA A 126 13.01 1.75 -7.60
N HIS A 127 12.04 1.13 -8.28
CA HIS A 127 10.78 1.75 -8.67
C HIS A 127 9.60 1.17 -7.89
N PHE A 128 8.63 2.04 -7.56
CA PHE A 128 7.42 1.64 -6.85
C PHE A 128 6.64 0.51 -7.55
N ARG A 129 6.55 0.54 -8.90
CA ARG A 129 5.84 -0.49 -9.66
C ARG A 129 6.42 -1.90 -9.39
N ASP A 130 7.75 -2.01 -9.32
CA ASP A 130 8.44 -3.28 -9.12
C ASP A 130 8.15 -3.81 -7.71
N TYR A 131 8.05 -2.90 -6.73
CA TYR A 131 7.62 -3.23 -5.37
C TYR A 131 6.15 -3.65 -5.30
N ALA A 132 5.25 -2.90 -5.94
CA ALA A 132 3.81 -3.16 -5.90
C ALA A 132 3.45 -4.50 -6.55
N ILE A 133 4.03 -4.79 -7.72
CA ILE A 133 3.75 -6.01 -8.50
C ILE A 133 4.14 -7.28 -7.72
N ARG A 134 5.12 -7.23 -6.83
CA ARG A 134 5.47 -8.37 -5.95
C ARG A 134 4.31 -8.79 -5.03
N SER A 135 3.35 -7.91 -4.76
CA SER A 135 2.13 -8.26 -4.03
C SER A 135 1.09 -9.03 -4.87
N LEU A 136 1.22 -9.04 -6.21
CA LEU A 136 0.24 -9.71 -7.07
C LEU A 136 0.22 -11.22 -6.90
N ASP A 137 1.38 -11.87 -6.75
CA ASP A 137 1.43 -13.32 -6.51
C ASP A 137 0.66 -13.71 -5.23
N PHE A 138 0.80 -12.89 -4.19
CA PHE A 138 0.05 -13.07 -2.94
C PHE A 138 -1.46 -12.87 -3.13
N VAL A 139 -1.86 -11.80 -3.81
CA VAL A 139 -3.27 -11.46 -4.07
C VAL A 139 -3.93 -12.53 -4.95
N ALA A 140 -3.27 -12.93 -6.04
CA ALA A 140 -3.76 -13.95 -6.96
C ALA A 140 -3.95 -15.30 -6.25
N ALA A 141 -2.96 -15.73 -5.47
CA ALA A 141 -3.06 -16.97 -4.68
C ALA A 141 -4.17 -16.90 -3.63
N GLY A 142 -4.38 -15.74 -2.99
CA GLY A 142 -5.45 -15.54 -2.01
C GLY A 142 -6.86 -15.56 -2.64
N LEU A 143 -7.01 -14.99 -3.84
CA LEU A 143 -8.25 -15.02 -4.62
C LEU A 143 -8.57 -16.44 -5.11
N GLU A 144 -7.59 -17.15 -5.66
CA GLU A 144 -7.75 -18.54 -6.12
C GLU A 144 -8.23 -19.47 -5.00
N LYS A 145 -7.70 -19.27 -3.79
CA LYS A 145 -8.07 -20.03 -2.58
C LYS A 145 -9.37 -19.56 -1.92
N ASN A 146 -10.05 -18.54 -2.47
CA ASN A 146 -11.25 -17.91 -1.90
C ASN A 146 -11.04 -17.37 -0.47
N VAL A 147 -9.83 -16.92 -0.17
CA VAL A 147 -9.46 -16.33 1.11
C VAL A 147 -9.54 -14.79 1.06
N LEU A 148 -9.38 -14.20 -0.13
CA LEU A 148 -9.59 -12.77 -0.40
C LEU A 148 -10.90 -12.54 -1.18
N PHE A 149 -11.56 -11.38 -0.97
CA PHE A 149 -12.83 -10.99 -1.62
C PHE A 149 -12.74 -9.58 -2.20
N PRO A 150 -13.21 -9.31 -3.44
CA PRO A 150 -14.28 -10.00 -4.18
C PRO A 150 -13.80 -11.10 -5.15
N ARG A 151 -14.74 -11.93 -5.63
CA ARG A 151 -14.48 -12.99 -6.63
C ARG A 151 -14.08 -12.41 -7.98
N GLU A 152 -13.01 -12.96 -8.55
CA GLU A 152 -12.55 -12.58 -9.88
C GLU A 152 -13.63 -12.85 -10.95
N ARG A 153 -13.90 -11.88 -11.81
CA ARG A 153 -14.55 -12.18 -13.10
C ARG A 153 -13.46 -12.63 -14.04
N HIS A 154 -13.58 -13.84 -14.59
CA HIS A 154 -12.59 -14.38 -15.54
C HIS A 154 -12.30 -13.45 -16.72
N ASN A 155 -13.26 -12.58 -17.09
CA ASN A 155 -13.12 -11.63 -18.19
C ASN A 155 -13.66 -10.25 -17.78
N PRO A 156 -12.88 -9.42 -17.07
CA PRO A 156 -13.35 -8.11 -16.64
C PRO A 156 -13.44 -7.14 -17.83
N ARG A 157 -14.47 -6.30 -17.85
CA ARG A 157 -14.56 -5.18 -18.81
C ARG A 157 -13.63 -4.03 -18.44
N LYS A 158 -13.31 -3.88 -17.15
CA LYS A 158 -12.43 -2.85 -16.60
C LYS A 158 -11.18 -3.52 -16.04
N PHE A 159 -10.00 -3.04 -16.43
CA PHE A 159 -8.72 -3.63 -16.07
C PHE A 159 -7.63 -2.57 -15.93
N TYR A 160 -6.52 -2.96 -15.31
CA TYR A 160 -5.35 -2.10 -15.10
C TYR A 160 -4.12 -2.69 -15.77
N ILE A 161 -3.27 -1.81 -16.29
CA ILE A 161 -1.96 -2.17 -16.83
C ILE A 161 -0.96 -2.23 -15.67
N THR A 162 -0.19 -3.31 -15.62
CA THR A 162 0.82 -3.56 -14.57
C THR A 162 2.24 -3.62 -15.13
N SER A 163 2.42 -3.60 -16.45
CA SER A 163 3.75 -3.55 -17.07
C SER A 163 4.08 -2.14 -17.56
N SER A 164 5.38 -1.85 -17.71
CA SER A 164 5.91 -0.66 -18.38
C SER A 164 5.61 0.70 -17.68
N GLU A 165 5.68 1.79 -18.45
CA GLU A 165 5.43 3.17 -18.00
C GLU A 165 3.94 3.45 -17.79
N SER A 166 3.04 2.64 -18.35
CA SER A 166 1.60 2.77 -18.15
C SER A 166 1.08 2.04 -16.91
N PHE A 167 1.96 1.64 -16.00
CA PHE A 167 1.56 1.07 -14.72
C PHE A 167 0.47 1.93 -14.05
N GLY A 168 -0.64 1.29 -13.68
CA GLY A 168 -1.78 1.92 -13.02
C GLY A 168 -2.79 2.57 -13.98
N GLN A 169 -2.52 2.63 -15.28
CA GLN A 169 -3.53 3.07 -16.25
C GLN A 169 -4.70 2.10 -16.30
N CYS A 170 -5.91 2.65 -16.24
CA CYS A 170 -7.15 1.88 -16.28
C CYS A 170 -7.83 1.94 -17.65
N TYR A 171 -8.20 0.79 -18.18
CA TYR A 171 -8.93 0.67 -19.44
C TYR A 171 -10.28 -0.01 -19.23
N GLU A 172 -11.25 0.36 -20.06
CA GLU A 172 -12.59 -0.23 -20.06
C GLU A 172 -13.07 -0.50 -21.48
N PHE A 173 -13.54 -1.73 -21.73
CA PHE A 173 -14.23 -2.09 -22.96
C PHE A 173 -15.60 -1.43 -23.02
N THR A 174 -15.83 -0.57 -24.02
CA THR A 174 -17.11 0.13 -24.21
C THR A 174 -18.21 -0.78 -24.79
N ARG A 175 -17.81 -1.91 -25.36
CA ARG A 175 -18.67 -2.96 -25.92
C ARG A 175 -18.62 -4.27 -25.12
N LYS A 176 -19.47 -5.24 -25.48
CA LYS A 176 -19.33 -6.62 -25.01
C LYS A 176 -18.01 -7.21 -25.53
N LEU A 177 -17.40 -8.07 -24.71
CA LEU A 177 -16.17 -8.76 -25.04
C LEU A 177 -16.42 -9.78 -26.17
N THR A 178 -15.58 -9.76 -27.20
CA THR A 178 -15.51 -10.79 -28.23
C THR A 178 -14.66 -11.96 -27.74
N LYS A 179 -14.67 -13.08 -28.48
CA LYS A 179 -13.75 -14.19 -28.23
C LYS A 179 -12.28 -13.74 -28.34
N GLU A 180 -11.97 -12.87 -29.29
CA GLU A 180 -10.62 -12.32 -29.48
C GLU A 180 -10.18 -11.47 -28.29
N ASP A 181 -11.05 -10.62 -27.74
CA ASP A 181 -10.72 -9.83 -26.55
C ASP A 181 -10.40 -10.73 -25.35
N VAL A 182 -11.16 -11.82 -25.18
CA VAL A 182 -10.95 -12.79 -24.09
C VAL A 182 -9.60 -13.49 -24.24
N GLU A 183 -9.24 -13.93 -25.44
CA GLU A 183 -7.94 -14.56 -25.67
C GLU A 183 -6.77 -13.58 -25.48
N LYS A 184 -6.94 -12.32 -25.91
CA LYS A 184 -5.99 -11.25 -25.57
C LYS A 184 -5.87 -11.11 -24.05
N GLN A 185 -6.97 -10.93 -23.33
CA GLN A 185 -6.94 -10.79 -21.86
C GLN A 185 -6.19 -11.94 -21.18
N LYS A 186 -6.42 -13.19 -21.59
CA LYS A 186 -5.67 -14.36 -21.07
C LYS A 186 -4.17 -14.26 -21.34
N MET A 187 -3.78 -13.91 -22.58
CA MET A 187 -2.39 -13.74 -22.97
C MET A 187 -1.67 -12.65 -22.16
N PHE A 188 -2.30 -11.50 -21.94
CA PHE A 188 -1.66 -10.43 -21.19
C PHE A 188 -1.64 -10.70 -19.68
N ARG A 189 -2.65 -11.37 -19.14
CA ARG A 189 -2.65 -11.85 -17.75
C ARG A 189 -1.53 -12.86 -17.51
N SER A 190 -1.33 -13.83 -18.42
CA SER A 190 -0.26 -14.81 -18.28
C SER A 190 1.15 -14.20 -18.36
N ARG A 191 1.26 -13.00 -18.95
CA ARG A 191 2.47 -12.18 -19.00
C ARG A 191 2.59 -11.16 -17.84
N GLY A 192 1.63 -11.12 -16.91
CA GLY A 192 1.62 -10.12 -15.83
C GLY A 192 1.48 -8.67 -16.30
N ALA A 193 0.99 -8.45 -17.52
CA ALA A 193 0.85 -7.13 -18.13
C ALA A 193 -0.48 -6.44 -17.82
N MET A 194 -1.48 -7.22 -17.37
CA MET A 194 -2.77 -6.69 -16.93
C MET A 194 -3.34 -7.47 -15.75
N VAL A 195 -4.17 -6.79 -14.97
CA VAL A 195 -4.97 -7.39 -13.88
C VAL A 195 -6.38 -6.82 -13.86
N SER A 196 -7.30 -7.52 -13.20
CA SER A 196 -8.64 -7.00 -12.93
C SER A 196 -8.61 -5.78 -12.01
N ASN A 197 -9.74 -5.07 -11.95
CA ASN A 197 -9.93 -4.00 -10.97
C ASN A 197 -9.70 -4.48 -9.52
N ASP A 198 -10.20 -5.66 -9.15
CA ASP A 198 -10.15 -6.14 -7.77
C ASP A 198 -8.72 -6.54 -7.36
N GLU A 199 -7.98 -7.21 -8.25
CA GLU A 199 -6.56 -7.53 -8.05
C GLU A 199 -5.72 -6.26 -7.88
N PHE A 200 -5.94 -5.25 -8.73
CA PHE A 200 -5.22 -3.99 -8.66
C PHE A 200 -5.50 -3.24 -7.35
N GLU A 201 -6.78 -3.11 -6.97
CA GLU A 201 -7.15 -2.41 -5.74
C GLU A 201 -6.61 -3.14 -4.49
N MET A 202 -6.64 -4.47 -4.46
CA MET A 202 -6.05 -5.25 -3.36
C MET A 202 -4.54 -5.10 -3.28
N MET A 203 -3.85 -5.17 -4.42
CA MET A 203 -2.41 -4.94 -4.52
C MET A 203 -2.07 -3.56 -3.97
N MET A 204 -2.71 -2.51 -4.50
CA MET A 204 -2.48 -1.13 -4.06
C MET A 204 -2.81 -0.93 -2.58
N THR A 205 -3.88 -1.55 -2.08
CA THR A 205 -4.26 -1.53 -0.67
C THR A 205 -3.16 -2.14 0.19
N ARG A 206 -2.73 -3.37 -0.12
CA ARG A 206 -1.67 -4.08 0.60
C ARG A 206 -0.36 -3.30 0.61
N THR A 207 0.08 -2.85 -0.57
CA THR A 207 1.30 -2.05 -0.74
C THR A 207 1.23 -0.75 0.05
N SER A 208 0.08 -0.05 0.03
CA SER A 208 -0.10 1.19 0.78
C SER A 208 -0.04 0.98 2.30
N TYR A 209 -0.70 -0.05 2.83
CA TYR A 209 -0.65 -0.33 4.27
C TYR A 209 0.75 -0.72 4.75
N LEU A 210 1.47 -1.55 3.99
CA LEU A 210 2.86 -1.92 4.31
C LEU A 210 3.77 -0.68 4.35
N LEU A 211 3.69 0.19 3.34
CA LEU A 211 4.50 1.40 3.27
C LEU A 211 4.16 2.39 4.40
N ASN A 212 2.88 2.55 4.73
CA ASN A 212 2.46 3.41 5.84
C ASN A 212 2.97 2.89 7.19
N ALA A 213 2.83 1.60 7.47
CA ALA A 213 3.33 1.00 8.70
C ALA A 213 4.85 1.15 8.82
N LEU A 214 5.59 0.86 7.74
CA LEU A 214 7.04 1.06 7.70
C LEU A 214 7.44 2.53 7.85
N ALA A 215 6.68 3.46 7.26
CA ALA A 215 6.94 4.89 7.45
C ALA A 215 6.71 5.34 8.90
N ASN A 216 5.69 4.80 9.58
CA ASN A 216 5.43 5.06 11.00
C ASN A 216 6.55 4.53 11.88
N PHE A 217 6.99 3.29 11.64
CA PHE A 217 8.15 2.72 12.33
C PHE A 217 9.44 3.53 12.07
N ALA A 218 9.64 3.96 10.82
CA ALA A 218 10.80 4.76 10.44
C ALA A 218 10.82 6.10 11.17
N GLU A 219 9.67 6.75 11.31
CA GLU A 219 9.53 8.00 12.05
C GLU A 219 9.82 7.79 13.55
N GLU A 220 9.33 6.71 14.15
CA GLU A 220 9.64 6.39 15.55
C GLU A 220 11.13 6.10 15.77
N PHE A 221 11.78 5.35 14.88
CA PHE A 221 13.24 5.17 14.91
C PHE A 221 13.97 6.51 14.76
N ARG A 222 13.50 7.38 13.86
CA ARG A 222 14.08 8.71 13.63
C ARG A 222 14.07 9.56 14.92
N ILE A 223 13.00 9.47 15.69
CA ILE A 223 12.79 10.23 16.93
C ILE A 223 13.56 9.58 18.10
N THR A 224 13.31 8.29 18.35
CA THR A 224 13.73 7.61 19.58
C THR A 224 15.14 7.03 19.54
N VAL A 225 15.61 6.65 18.34
CA VAL A 225 16.93 6.01 18.16
C VAL A 225 17.93 6.97 17.54
N LEU A 226 17.54 7.68 16.48
CA LEU A 226 18.43 8.60 15.76
C LEU A 226 18.48 10.02 16.37
N GLN A 227 17.67 10.30 17.40
CA GLN A 227 17.64 11.57 18.15
C GLN A 227 17.52 12.83 17.27
N LYS A 228 16.88 12.73 16.10
CA LYS A 228 16.73 13.86 15.18
C LYS A 228 15.61 14.81 15.66
N LYS A 229 15.97 16.08 15.90
CA LYS A 229 15.10 17.11 16.49
C LYS A 229 13.78 17.35 15.74
N GLU A 230 12.80 17.85 16.48
CA GLU A 230 11.51 18.37 16.00
C GLU A 230 11.73 19.51 14.98
N GLY A 231 11.05 19.45 13.83
CA GLY A 231 11.20 20.42 12.72
C GLY A 231 11.93 19.92 11.47
N GLN A 232 12.49 18.71 11.46
CA GLN A 232 13.00 18.06 10.23
C GLN A 232 11.87 17.39 9.43
N ARG A 233 12.02 17.29 8.10
CA ARG A 233 11.02 16.70 7.19
C ARG A 233 10.70 15.26 7.61
N LYS A 234 9.48 15.00 8.09
CA LYS A 234 9.01 13.66 8.49
C LYS A 234 9.06 12.69 7.31
N ILE A 235 9.34 11.41 7.55
CA ILE A 235 9.33 10.37 6.50
C ILE A 235 7.95 10.32 5.79
N ILE A 236 6.88 10.58 6.55
CA ILE A 236 5.48 10.61 6.08
C ILE A 236 5.17 11.88 5.27
N SER A 237 5.93 12.98 5.42
CA SER A 237 5.52 14.32 4.95
C SER A 237 5.55 14.54 3.43
N ALA A 238 6.18 13.66 2.64
CA ALA A 238 6.10 13.75 1.17
C ALA A 238 4.91 12.98 0.56
N ALA A 239 4.20 12.18 1.36
CA ALA A 239 3.22 11.20 0.92
C ALA A 239 1.77 11.57 1.25
N VAL A 240 1.54 12.81 1.66
CA VAL A 240 0.25 13.17 2.19
C VAL A 240 -0.61 13.68 1.04
N GLY A 241 -1.26 12.75 0.36
CA GLY A 241 -2.49 13.02 -0.37
C GLY A 241 -3.67 13.00 0.58
N CYS A 242 -4.78 13.61 0.17
CA CYS A 242 -6.05 13.47 0.87
C CYS A 242 -6.38 11.98 1.04
N GLN A 243 -6.55 11.47 2.25
CA GLN A 243 -6.78 10.04 2.49
C GLN A 243 -8.08 9.54 1.88
N ALA A 244 -9.04 10.45 1.65
CA ALA A 244 -10.33 10.13 1.03
C ALA A 244 -10.34 10.15 -0.49
N CYS A 245 -9.44 10.91 -1.13
CA CYS A 245 -9.51 11.14 -2.58
C CYS A 245 -8.16 11.24 -3.30
N GLY A 246 -7.04 11.24 -2.59
CA GLY A 246 -5.67 11.33 -3.09
C GLY A 246 -5.15 12.74 -3.34
N ALA A 247 -6.01 13.77 -3.42
CA ALA A 247 -5.60 15.14 -3.78
C ALA A 247 -4.41 15.66 -2.96
N ALA A 248 -3.39 16.20 -3.65
CA ALA A 248 -2.15 16.68 -3.02
C ALA A 248 -2.30 18.07 -2.34
N LYS A 249 -3.39 18.78 -2.62
CA LYS A 249 -3.69 20.13 -2.12
C LYS A 249 -5.16 20.23 -1.72
N LYS A 250 -5.49 21.24 -0.90
CA LYS A 250 -6.87 21.60 -0.59
C LYS A 250 -7.65 21.91 -1.86
N LYS A 251 -8.94 21.55 -1.86
CA LYS A 251 -9.84 21.86 -2.98
C LYS A 251 -10.28 23.32 -3.01
N GLU A 252 -10.26 23.97 -1.85
CA GLU A 252 -10.79 25.32 -1.63
C GLU A 252 -9.85 26.39 -2.17
N ASP A 253 -8.57 26.32 -1.77
CA ASP A 253 -7.57 27.38 -1.96
C ASP A 253 -6.25 26.87 -2.56
N GLY A 254 -6.14 25.56 -2.86
CA GLY A 254 -4.88 24.95 -3.29
C GLY A 254 -3.77 24.94 -2.23
N GLY A 255 -4.11 25.22 -0.97
CA GLY A 255 -3.20 25.22 0.17
C GLY A 255 -2.84 23.80 0.65
N ALA A 256 -2.06 23.74 1.74
CA ALA A 256 -1.69 22.49 2.38
C ALA A 256 -2.92 21.74 2.91
N LEU A 257 -2.92 20.41 2.82
CA LEU A 257 -4.02 19.57 3.32
C LEU A 257 -4.26 19.76 4.82
N GLN A 258 -5.51 19.60 5.23
CA GLN A 258 -5.91 19.64 6.63
C GLN A 258 -5.58 18.30 7.29
N SER A 259 -4.77 18.31 8.35
CA SER A 259 -4.58 17.11 9.16
C SER A 259 -5.83 16.82 10.00
N CYS A 260 -6.11 15.55 10.23
CA CYS A 260 -7.10 15.14 11.21
C CYS A 260 -6.72 15.71 12.57
N SER A 261 -7.58 16.53 13.17
CA SER A 261 -7.31 17.22 14.43
C SER A 261 -7.10 16.27 15.63
N ARG A 262 -7.45 14.99 15.49
CA ARG A 262 -7.25 13.97 16.52
C ARG A 262 -5.89 13.29 16.38
N CYS A 263 -5.59 12.70 15.23
CA CYS A 263 -4.38 11.90 15.06
C CYS A 263 -3.22 12.61 14.38
N MET A 264 -3.45 13.74 13.71
CA MET A 264 -2.44 14.50 12.97
C MET A 264 -1.65 13.70 11.90
N ILE A 265 -2.06 12.46 11.61
CA ILE A 265 -1.40 11.53 10.68
C ILE A 265 -2.22 11.38 9.38
N ALA A 266 -3.55 11.41 9.48
CA ALA A 266 -4.42 11.44 8.31
C ALA A 266 -4.63 12.88 7.82
N PHE A 267 -4.70 13.09 6.52
CA PHE A 267 -4.89 14.44 5.96
C PHE A 267 -5.95 14.44 4.88
N TYR A 268 -6.61 15.58 4.73
CA TYR A 268 -7.79 15.74 3.90
C TYR A 268 -7.75 17.06 3.15
N CYS A 269 -8.19 17.06 1.89
CA CYS A 269 -8.26 18.27 1.08
C CYS A 269 -9.47 19.15 1.42
N SER A 270 -10.40 18.64 2.21
CA SER A 270 -11.59 19.33 2.73
C SER A 270 -12.22 18.52 3.86
N ARG A 271 -13.10 19.16 4.64
CA ARG A 271 -13.90 18.49 5.67
C ARG A 271 -14.76 17.35 5.11
N ASP A 272 -15.33 17.52 3.92
CA ASP A 272 -16.15 16.48 3.28
C ASP A 272 -15.37 15.20 3.02
N CYS A 273 -14.11 15.34 2.60
CA CYS A 273 -13.22 14.21 2.41
C CYS A 273 -12.95 13.50 3.75
N GLN A 274 -12.71 14.24 4.83
CA GLN A 274 -12.56 13.65 6.16
C GLN A 274 -13.81 12.88 6.60
N VAL A 275 -15.00 13.46 6.42
CA VAL A 275 -16.27 12.81 6.80
C VAL A 275 -16.53 11.57 5.96
N LYS A 276 -16.23 11.62 4.65
CA LYS A 276 -16.39 10.49 3.73
C LYS A 276 -15.48 9.32 4.08
N ASP A 277 -14.24 9.60 4.48
CA ASP A 277 -13.26 8.59 4.87
C ASP A 277 -13.45 8.13 6.33
N TRP A 278 -14.21 8.87 7.14
CA TRP A 278 -14.40 8.59 8.56
C TRP A 278 -14.78 7.13 8.89
N PRO A 279 -15.68 6.44 8.15
CA PRO A 279 -15.98 5.04 8.42
C PRO A 279 -14.74 4.12 8.39
N ASN A 280 -13.75 4.45 7.54
CA ASN A 280 -12.50 3.70 7.42
C ASN A 280 -11.42 4.27 8.36
N HIS A 281 -11.23 5.59 8.34
CA HIS A 281 -10.21 6.26 9.14
C HIS A 281 -10.43 6.10 10.65
N LYS A 282 -11.68 6.10 11.13
CA LYS A 282 -11.96 5.93 12.56
C LYS A 282 -11.33 4.66 13.14
N LEU A 283 -11.15 3.63 12.31
CA LEU A 283 -10.51 2.37 12.70
C LEU A 283 -9.03 2.55 13.04
N THR A 284 -8.37 3.55 12.45
CA THR A 284 -6.94 3.87 12.64
C THR A 284 -6.70 5.23 13.30
N CYS A 285 -7.75 6.00 13.59
CA CYS A 285 -7.66 7.36 14.14
C CYS A 285 -7.42 7.36 15.65
N LYS A 286 -6.18 7.64 16.08
CA LYS A 286 -5.82 7.71 17.51
C LYS A 286 -5.24 9.06 17.89
N LYS A 287 -5.54 9.51 19.10
CA LYS A 287 -5.00 10.77 19.63
C LYS A 287 -3.51 10.56 19.89
N ILE A 288 -2.66 11.41 19.31
CA ILE A 288 -1.24 11.49 19.69
C ILE A 288 -1.15 12.23 21.02
#